data_AF-A0A6H1ZDM9-F1
#
_entry.id   AF-A0A6H1ZDM9-F1
#
_cell.length_a   1.000
_cell.length_b   1.000
_cell.length_c   1.000
_cell.angle_alpha   90.00
_cell.angle_beta   90.00
_cell.angle_gamma   90.00
#
_symmetry.space_group_name_H-M   'P 1'
#
loop_
_entity.id
_entity.type
_entity.pdbx_description
1 polymer ?
#
loop_
_entity_poly.entity_id
_entity_poly.type
_entity_poly.pdbx_seq_one_letter_code
_entity_poly.pdbx_strand_id
1 'polypeptide(L)'
;MSFWTALSQLRTILATETDYDSPNSEELLEQIRENIEALFMLLLDTGDSGSATSDPPNNTTGVLADTGAAYDADEHNGRTLLIKSGLAIGNLYTIDDTTATTLVCTGDNLYADGVRSADTYKVMYDLKNNTDGIDHDGVNSKMITNAINQAAMADRAIGQAELKSTTGSVSTQLAVGTELTLPGGEYGFHPQFKTNNASAVAYWGWDATAGLGKWGAYVLGTTYLTTVRLSVSDAAYIAYAQQRYIQASGEVHWIYILRDKLTKIPTGDMYQSPDHPCMGNGNKPKLCPHPFPGYDSKTNEIVVINPTPEEVLEMQRATVEKTDDKPNRDLLQVIAEDYEIDEATEPAWPDVPVTVGLPEDWNEAWLERRRVRPIKMKIPQPEGMLVKSLKKKLGKRKEDL
;
A
#
# COMPACT_ATOMS: atom_id res chain seq x y z
N MET A 1 11.49 45.43 7.60
CA MET A 1 10.93 44.24 6.95
C MET A 1 9.47 44.17 7.41
N SER A 2 8.48 44.18 6.50
CA SER A 2 7.07 44.18 6.94
C SER A 2 6.67 42.80 7.46
N PHE A 3 5.65 42.75 8.32
CA PHE A 3 5.09 41.52 8.93
C PHE A 3 4.89 40.41 7.90
N TRP A 4 4.24 40.75 6.80
CA TRP A 4 3.96 39.84 5.70
C TRP A 4 5.23 39.32 5.00
N THR A 5 6.32 40.11 5.00
CA THR A 5 7.61 39.67 4.45
C THR A 5 8.28 38.62 5.33
N ALA A 6 8.25 38.77 6.66
CA ALA A 6 8.87 37.78 7.56
C ALA A 6 8.10 36.45 7.55
N LEU A 7 6.77 36.50 7.57
CA LEU A 7 5.93 35.31 7.48
C LEU A 7 6.05 34.61 6.12
N SER A 8 6.06 35.38 5.03
CA SER A 8 6.27 34.85 3.68
C SER A 8 7.65 34.18 3.55
N GLN A 9 8.70 34.77 4.13
CA GLN A 9 10.04 34.19 4.14
C GLN A 9 10.08 32.89 4.96
N LEU A 10 9.43 32.85 6.13
CA LEU A 10 9.34 31.64 6.94
C LEU A 10 8.60 30.51 6.20
N ARG A 11 7.44 30.82 5.61
CA ARG A 11 6.68 29.85 4.79
C ARG A 11 7.51 29.32 3.62
N THR A 12 8.25 30.20 2.95
CA THR A 12 9.13 29.83 1.84
C THR A 12 10.25 28.90 2.31
N ILE A 13 10.93 29.23 3.40
CA ILE A 13 12.00 28.40 3.99
C ILE A 13 11.45 27.03 4.38
N LEU A 14 10.31 26.98 5.07
CA LEU A 14 9.71 25.72 5.51
C LEU A 14 9.22 24.86 4.35
N ALA A 15 8.76 25.46 3.24
CA ALA A 15 8.35 24.71 2.05
C ALA A 15 9.53 24.13 1.25
N THR A 16 10.71 24.79 1.29
CA THR A 16 11.95 24.24 0.72
C THR A 16 12.59 23.16 1.58
N GLU A 17 12.24 23.08 2.87
CA GLU A 17 12.79 22.09 3.82
C GLU A 17 11.86 20.88 4.01
N THR A 18 10.81 20.73 3.20
CA THR A 18 9.87 19.58 3.21
C THR A 18 9.90 18.80 1.89
N ASP A 19 10.94 18.96 1.07
CA ASP A 19 11.10 18.17 -0.14
C ASP A 19 11.54 16.73 0.16
N TYR A 20 11.60 15.92 -0.90
CA TYR A 20 11.73 14.46 -0.83
C TYR A 20 13.00 13.98 -0.11
N ASP A 21 14.03 14.82 -0.01
CA ASP A 21 15.30 14.54 0.63
C ASP A 21 15.47 15.23 2.00
N SER A 22 14.44 15.89 2.51
CA SER A 22 14.47 16.48 3.85
C SER A 22 14.53 15.40 4.95
N PRO A 23 15.39 15.56 5.96
CA PRO A 23 15.45 14.65 7.12
C PRO A 23 14.28 14.83 8.09
N ASN A 24 13.44 15.87 7.91
CA ASN A 24 12.34 16.20 8.80
C ASN A 24 11.00 15.73 8.21
N SER A 25 10.09 15.23 9.04
CA SER A 25 8.75 14.85 8.57
C SER A 25 7.93 16.10 8.21
N GLU A 26 7.22 16.04 7.09
CA GLU A 26 6.29 17.08 6.63
C GLU A 26 5.29 17.45 7.73
N GLU A 27 4.75 16.45 8.42
CA GLU A 27 3.83 16.61 9.56
C GLU A 27 4.43 17.45 10.71
N LEU A 28 5.72 17.25 11.04
CA LEU A 28 6.38 18.01 12.10
C LEU A 28 6.58 19.48 11.69
N LEU A 29 6.97 19.72 10.44
CA LEU A 29 7.20 21.07 9.94
C LEU A 29 5.91 21.86 9.72
N GLU A 30 4.82 21.17 9.34
CA GLU A 30 3.46 21.72 9.31
C GLU A 30 3.03 22.17 10.72
N GLN A 31 3.21 21.31 11.72
CA GLN A 31 2.84 21.64 13.10
C GLN A 31 3.69 22.76 13.70
N ILE A 32 4.97 22.86 13.33
CA ILE A 32 5.84 23.99 13.70
C ILE A 32 5.32 25.29 13.04
N ARG A 33 4.89 25.24 11.78
CA ARG A 33 4.33 26.39 11.06
C ARG A 33 3.07 26.91 11.75
N GLU A 34 2.12 26.02 12.04
CA GLU A 34 0.87 26.37 12.72
C GLU A 34 1.12 27.03 14.08
N ASN A 35 2.03 26.45 14.89
CA ASN A 35 2.36 27.00 16.20
C ASN A 35 3.05 28.37 16.12
N ILE A 36 3.91 28.57 15.13
CA ILE A 36 4.58 29.87 14.93
C ILE A 36 3.57 30.92 14.45
N GLU A 37 2.67 30.57 13.53
CA GLU A 37 1.61 31.47 13.06
C GLU A 37 0.64 31.85 14.17
N ALA A 38 0.22 30.89 14.99
CA ALA A 38 -0.57 31.14 16.18
C ALA A 38 0.15 32.07 17.17
N LEU A 39 1.45 31.81 17.43
CA LEU A 39 2.25 32.65 18.31
C LEU A 39 2.40 34.08 17.76
N PHE A 40 2.59 34.24 16.44
CA PHE A 40 2.67 35.56 15.81
C PHE A 40 1.33 36.31 15.79
N MET A 41 0.21 35.61 15.58
CA MET A 41 -1.14 36.18 15.71
C MET A 41 -1.43 36.65 17.14
N LEU A 42 -0.94 35.91 18.13
CA LEU A 42 -1.01 36.31 19.54
C LEU A 42 -0.13 37.53 19.84
N LEU A 43 1.03 37.65 19.18
CA LEU A 43 2.00 38.74 19.43
C LEU A 43 1.68 40.06 18.74
N LEU A 44 1.01 40.07 17.58
CA LEU A 44 0.94 41.26 16.71
C LEU A 44 -0.39 42.03 16.76
N ASP A 45 -1.15 41.81 17.81
CA ASP A 45 -2.39 42.51 18.12
C ASP A 45 -3.37 42.69 16.93
N THR A 46 -3.55 41.67 16.08
CA THR A 46 -4.52 41.72 14.96
C THR A 46 -5.96 41.54 15.45
N GLY A 47 -6.66 42.64 15.70
CA GLY A 47 -8.03 42.61 16.22
C GLY A 47 -8.50 43.97 16.72
N ASP A 48 -9.81 44.14 16.84
CA ASP A 48 -10.36 45.30 17.54
C ASP A 48 -10.28 45.06 19.04
N SER A 49 -9.62 45.98 19.74
CA SER A 49 -9.63 45.99 21.19
C SER A 49 -10.80 46.82 21.70
N GLY A 50 -11.47 46.32 22.72
CA GLY A 50 -12.54 47.03 23.41
C GLY A 50 -12.47 46.82 24.92
N SER A 51 -13.41 47.44 25.63
CA SER A 51 -13.58 47.23 27.06
C SER A 51 -15.05 47.13 27.39
N ALA A 52 -15.43 46.12 28.16
CA ALA A 52 -16.80 45.92 28.58
C ALA A 52 -17.31 47.15 29.35
N THR A 53 -18.36 47.81 28.86
CA THR A 53 -18.91 49.01 29.52
C THR A 53 -19.92 48.67 30.63
N SER A 54 -20.30 47.40 30.73
CA SER A 54 -21.15 46.88 31.79
C SER A 54 -20.84 45.41 32.09
N ASP A 55 -21.22 44.94 33.27
CA ASP A 55 -21.19 43.51 33.58
C ASP A 55 -22.16 42.77 32.63
N PRO A 56 -21.85 41.53 32.21
CA PRO A 56 -22.83 40.72 31.48
C PRO A 56 -24.14 40.61 32.29
N PRO A 57 -25.32 40.75 31.66
CA PRO A 57 -26.54 41.12 32.38
C PRO A 57 -27.09 40.04 33.32
N ASN A 58 -26.66 38.78 33.18
CA ASN A 58 -26.97 37.69 34.09
C ASN A 58 -26.08 36.46 33.79
N ASN A 59 -26.20 35.43 34.64
CA ASN A 59 -25.50 34.15 34.50
C ASN A 59 -26.09 33.23 33.41
N THR A 60 -26.79 33.75 32.42
CA THR A 60 -27.43 32.94 31.36
C THR A 60 -27.32 33.55 29.97
N THR A 61 -26.81 34.77 29.85
CA THR A 61 -26.69 35.48 28.57
C THR A 61 -25.24 35.84 28.32
N GLY A 62 -24.65 35.29 27.26
CA GLY A 62 -23.28 35.64 26.83
C GLY A 62 -23.18 37.01 26.17
N VAL A 63 -23.88 38.02 26.69
CA VAL A 63 -23.92 39.37 26.11
C VAL A 63 -22.89 40.25 26.80
N LEU A 64 -21.98 40.80 26.02
CA LEU A 64 -21.02 41.82 26.42
C LEU A 64 -21.39 43.15 25.75
N ALA A 65 -21.75 44.15 26.54
CA ALA A 65 -22.00 45.48 26.02
C ALA A 65 -20.68 46.27 25.95
N ASP A 66 -20.35 46.79 24.76
CA ASP A 66 -19.34 47.83 24.59
C ASP A 66 -19.99 49.01 23.86
N THR A 67 -20.41 49.99 24.65
CA THR A 67 -21.03 51.21 24.15
C THR A 67 -20.01 52.25 23.69
N GLY A 68 -18.71 51.99 23.85
CA GLY A 68 -17.61 52.87 23.47
C GLY A 68 -17.03 52.57 22.09
N ALA A 69 -17.23 51.36 21.58
CA ALA A 69 -16.85 50.98 20.23
C ALA A 69 -18.01 51.19 19.24
N ALA A 70 -17.70 51.79 18.08
CA ALA A 70 -18.64 51.89 16.97
C ALA A 70 -18.32 50.77 15.98
N TYR A 71 -18.92 49.61 16.18
CA TYR A 71 -18.82 48.51 15.23
C TYR A 71 -19.89 48.70 14.15
N ASP A 72 -19.55 48.47 12.88
CA ASP A 72 -20.58 48.33 11.85
C ASP A 72 -21.40 47.07 12.18
N ALA A 73 -22.73 47.13 11.99
CA ALA A 73 -23.61 46.02 12.35
C ALA A 73 -23.16 44.75 11.60
N ASP A 74 -22.95 43.65 12.34
CA ASP A 74 -22.62 42.31 11.83
C ASP A 74 -21.15 42.09 11.39
N GLU A 75 -20.23 43.04 11.58
CA GLU A 75 -18.82 42.80 11.20
C GLU A 75 -18.11 41.74 12.06
N HIS A 76 -18.58 41.48 13.28
CA HIS A 76 -17.93 40.57 14.23
C HIS A 76 -18.60 39.20 14.35
N ASN A 77 -19.76 39.02 13.72
CA ASN A 77 -20.47 37.76 13.73
C ASN A 77 -19.60 36.63 13.15
N GLY A 78 -19.51 35.53 13.90
CA GLY A 78 -18.66 34.39 13.63
C GLY A 78 -17.18 34.56 13.98
N ARG A 79 -16.75 35.69 14.54
CA ARG A 79 -15.37 35.90 14.99
C ARG A 79 -15.14 35.41 16.42
N THR A 80 -13.87 35.35 16.83
CA THR A 80 -13.49 34.96 18.19
C THR A 80 -13.26 36.18 19.09
N LEU A 81 -13.93 36.20 20.23
CA LEU A 81 -13.70 37.14 21.33
C LEU A 81 -12.68 36.55 22.31
N LEU A 82 -11.58 37.25 22.57
CA LEU A 82 -10.60 36.95 23.61
C LEU A 82 -10.69 37.97 24.75
N ILE A 83 -10.84 37.51 26.00
CA ILE A 83 -10.76 38.39 27.17
C ILE A 83 -9.28 38.59 27.56
N LYS A 84 -8.86 39.85 27.69
CA LYS A 84 -7.45 40.24 27.94
C LYS A 84 -7.16 40.69 29.37
N SER A 85 -8.18 40.81 30.23
CA SER A 85 -8.01 41.18 31.64
C SER A 85 -9.08 40.57 32.54
N GLY A 86 -8.99 40.82 33.84
CA GLY A 86 -9.98 40.35 34.80
C GLY A 86 -9.82 38.88 35.16
N LEU A 87 -10.88 38.30 35.72
CA LEU A 87 -10.89 36.89 36.16
C LEU A 87 -11.05 35.92 34.99
N ALA A 88 -11.59 36.39 33.86
CA ALA A 88 -11.81 35.62 32.65
C ALA A 88 -10.67 35.73 31.63
N ILE A 89 -9.50 36.28 32.00
CA ILE A 89 -8.37 36.47 31.08
C ILE A 89 -7.98 35.15 30.40
N GLY A 90 -7.84 35.19 29.08
CA GLY A 90 -7.51 34.02 28.26
C GLY A 90 -8.72 33.23 27.75
N ASN A 91 -9.93 33.49 28.25
CA ASN A 91 -11.13 32.82 27.75
C ASN A 91 -11.44 33.28 26.32
N LEU A 92 -11.92 32.34 25.51
CA LEU A 92 -12.28 32.52 24.11
C LEU A 92 -13.76 32.20 23.90
N TYR A 93 -14.47 33.05 23.16
CA TYR A 93 -15.89 32.87 22.85
C TYR A 93 -16.15 33.11 21.37
N THR A 94 -17.19 32.48 20.84
CA THR A 94 -17.65 32.76 19.47
C THR A 94 -18.67 33.88 19.52
N ILE A 95 -18.44 34.93 18.74
CA ILE A 95 -19.39 36.04 18.61
C ILE A 95 -20.47 35.62 17.62
N ASP A 96 -21.73 35.79 17.99
CA ASP A 96 -22.92 35.53 17.16
C ASP A 96 -23.94 36.68 17.26
N ASP A 97 -23.41 37.91 17.38
CA ASP A 97 -24.23 39.11 17.38
C ASP A 97 -24.83 39.41 16.00
N THR A 98 -25.91 40.21 16.02
CA THR A 98 -26.51 40.81 14.83
C THR A 98 -26.68 42.32 15.00
N THR A 99 -25.97 42.92 15.96
CA THR A 99 -26.22 44.27 16.46
C THR A 99 -24.91 45.02 16.69
N ALA A 100 -24.87 46.31 16.31
CA ALA A 100 -23.67 47.14 16.27
C ALA A 100 -22.99 47.48 17.61
N THR A 101 -23.63 47.27 18.76
CA THR A 101 -23.15 47.79 20.07
C THR A 101 -23.02 46.73 21.16
N THR A 102 -23.18 45.46 20.82
CA THR A 102 -23.05 44.36 21.77
C THR A 102 -22.42 43.17 21.09
N LEU A 103 -21.44 42.57 21.74
CA LEU A 103 -20.92 41.26 21.36
C LEU A 103 -21.77 40.21 22.07
N VAL A 104 -22.46 39.38 21.30
CA VAL A 104 -23.27 38.28 21.81
C VAL A 104 -22.46 37.01 21.58
N CYS A 105 -22.38 36.15 22.59
CA CYS A 105 -21.78 34.83 22.55
C CYS A 105 -22.82 33.81 23.05
N THR A 106 -23.81 33.48 22.23
CA THR A 106 -24.94 32.63 22.64
C THR A 106 -24.45 31.26 23.08
N GLY A 107 -24.99 30.80 24.21
CA GLY A 107 -24.61 29.52 24.82
C GLY A 107 -23.47 29.64 25.84
N ASP A 108 -22.74 30.76 25.83
CA ASP A 108 -21.67 31.03 26.80
C ASP A 108 -22.17 31.83 28.01
N ASN A 109 -21.53 31.62 29.16
CA ASN A 109 -21.90 32.25 30.42
C ASN A 109 -20.80 33.19 30.92
N LEU A 110 -20.61 34.28 30.19
CA LEU A 110 -19.53 35.25 30.43
C LEU A 110 -19.45 35.72 31.90
N TYR A 111 -20.59 35.91 32.57
CA TYR A 111 -20.60 36.32 33.98
C TYR A 111 -20.06 35.23 34.91
N ALA A 112 -20.48 33.98 34.73
CA ALA A 112 -19.99 32.85 35.52
C ALA A 112 -18.51 32.60 35.28
N ASP A 113 -18.06 32.84 34.04
CA ASP A 113 -16.67 32.71 33.63
C ASP A 113 -15.78 33.85 34.15
N GLY A 114 -16.39 34.89 34.76
CA GLY A 114 -15.68 35.94 35.48
C GLY A 114 -15.51 37.25 34.70
N VAL A 115 -16.16 37.42 33.55
CA VAL A 115 -16.15 38.67 32.79
C VAL A 115 -16.92 39.75 33.54
N ARG A 116 -16.34 40.93 33.70
CA ARG A 116 -16.91 42.09 34.40
C ARG A 116 -16.76 43.37 33.58
N SER A 117 -17.47 44.41 33.99
CA SER A 117 -17.27 45.77 33.53
C SER A 117 -15.80 46.19 33.68
N ALA A 118 -15.34 46.98 32.73
CA ALA A 118 -13.94 47.38 32.53
C ALA A 118 -12.97 46.26 32.11
N ASP A 119 -13.40 45.00 31.98
CA ASP A 119 -12.54 44.00 31.37
C ASP A 119 -12.27 44.34 29.91
N THR A 120 -10.99 44.36 29.57
CA THR A 120 -10.51 44.55 28.21
C THR A 120 -10.64 43.25 27.44
N TYR A 121 -10.99 43.36 26.17
CA TYR A 121 -11.14 42.22 25.28
C TYR A 121 -10.56 42.53 23.92
N LYS A 122 -10.56 41.51 23.04
CA LYS A 122 -10.17 41.63 21.67
C LYS A 122 -11.02 40.75 20.75
N VAL A 123 -11.51 41.31 19.66
CA VAL A 123 -12.13 40.56 18.57
C VAL A 123 -11.04 40.21 17.56
N MET A 124 -10.75 38.91 17.39
CA MET A 124 -9.74 38.46 16.44
C MET A 124 -10.32 38.51 15.02
N TYR A 125 -9.63 39.20 14.09
CA TYR A 125 -10.11 39.44 12.73
C TYR A 125 -10.15 38.19 11.83
N ASP A 126 -9.48 37.09 12.18
CA ASP A 126 -9.33 35.97 11.24
C ASP A 126 -9.06 34.62 11.91
N LEU A 127 -10.12 33.83 12.04
CA LEU A 127 -10.05 32.36 12.08
C LEU A 127 -11.09 31.71 11.15
N LYS A 128 -11.87 32.49 10.37
CA LYS A 128 -13.06 31.97 9.69
C LYS A 128 -13.22 32.37 8.23
N ASN A 129 -12.56 33.42 7.74
CA ASN A 129 -12.67 33.79 6.32
C ASN A 129 -11.34 33.55 5.60
N ASN A 130 -10.97 32.27 5.52
CA ASN A 130 -10.00 31.84 4.55
C ASN A 130 -10.65 31.85 3.15
N THR A 131 -10.34 32.87 2.36
CA THR A 131 -10.78 32.98 0.96
C THR A 131 -10.33 31.82 0.07
N ASP A 132 -9.43 30.94 0.52
CA ASP A 132 -9.04 29.74 -0.21
C ASP A 132 -9.99 28.53 -0.02
N GLY A 133 -10.97 28.64 0.89
CA GLY A 133 -11.94 27.57 1.16
C GLY A 133 -11.51 26.51 2.18
N ILE A 134 -10.41 26.71 2.91
CA ILE A 134 -9.93 25.81 3.97
C ILE A 134 -10.16 26.49 5.33
N ASP A 135 -11.23 26.13 6.04
CA ASP A 135 -11.38 26.50 7.46
C ASP A 135 -10.84 25.40 8.39
N HIS A 136 -10.35 25.80 9.56
CA HIS A 136 -9.90 24.90 10.64
C HIS A 136 -10.98 24.84 11.74
N ASP A 137 -12.23 24.62 11.37
CA ASP A 137 -13.37 24.52 12.31
C ASP A 137 -13.45 23.18 13.07
N GLY A 138 -12.49 22.28 12.85
CA GLY A 138 -12.47 20.92 13.38
C GLY A 138 -13.43 19.95 12.68
N VAL A 139 -14.33 20.42 11.81
CA VAL A 139 -15.17 19.59 10.93
C VAL A 139 -14.40 19.25 9.65
N ASN A 140 -13.74 20.22 9.04
CA ASN A 140 -12.90 20.01 7.86
C ASN A 140 -11.61 19.24 8.19
N SER A 141 -10.99 19.52 9.34
CA SER A 141 -9.84 18.74 9.83
C SER A 141 -10.22 17.29 10.18
N LYS A 142 -11.46 17.06 10.65
CA LYS A 142 -12.01 15.70 10.88
C LYS A 142 -12.36 14.97 9.58
N MET A 143 -12.69 15.71 8.52
CA MET A 143 -12.82 15.14 7.17
C MET A 143 -11.47 14.63 6.67
N ILE A 144 -10.34 15.29 6.90
CA ILE A 144 -9.03 14.78 6.47
C ILE A 144 -8.69 13.43 7.13
N THR A 145 -9.01 13.25 8.42
CA THR A 145 -8.80 11.95 9.10
C THR A 145 -9.69 10.79 8.61
N ASN A 146 -10.84 11.08 7.97
CA ASN A 146 -11.74 10.06 7.39
C ASN A 146 -11.76 10.03 5.86
N ALA A 147 -11.18 11.03 5.20
CA ALA A 147 -11.10 11.20 3.75
C ALA A 147 -9.81 10.64 3.16
N ILE A 148 -8.88 10.10 3.96
CA ILE A 148 -7.87 9.16 3.46
C ILE A 148 -8.39 7.74 3.71
N ASN A 149 -9.50 7.41 3.07
CA ASN A 149 -9.90 6.01 2.89
C ASN A 149 -9.58 5.60 1.45
N GLN A 150 -9.46 4.30 1.19
CA GLN A 150 -9.05 3.78 -0.13
C GLN A 150 -9.95 4.28 -1.29
N ALA A 151 -11.16 4.76 -1.01
CA ALA A 151 -12.05 5.32 -2.03
C ALA A 151 -11.75 6.78 -2.39
N ALA A 152 -10.98 7.51 -1.58
CA ALA A 152 -10.62 8.91 -1.77
C ALA A 152 -9.18 9.12 -2.25
N MET A 153 -8.34 8.08 -2.26
CA MET A 153 -7.13 8.07 -3.08
C MET A 153 -7.57 8.07 -4.55
N ALA A 154 -7.41 9.21 -5.23
CA ALA A 154 -7.72 9.32 -6.67
C ALA A 154 -6.99 8.21 -7.44
N ASP A 155 -7.50 7.78 -8.60
CA ASP A 155 -6.94 6.74 -9.50
C ASP A 155 -5.47 7.01 -9.99
N ARG A 156 -4.76 7.97 -9.38
CA ARG A 156 -3.38 8.39 -9.64
C ARG A 156 -2.55 8.67 -8.38
N ALA A 157 -3.09 8.45 -7.18
CA ALA A 157 -2.38 8.60 -5.91
C ALA A 157 -1.63 7.31 -5.52
N ILE A 158 -1.09 6.58 -6.50
CA ILE A 158 -0.41 5.30 -6.28
C ILE A 158 0.93 5.57 -5.61
N GLY A 159 0.98 5.47 -4.27
CA GLY A 159 2.24 5.46 -3.54
C GLY A 159 3.11 4.24 -3.91
N GLN A 160 4.42 4.28 -3.65
CA GLN A 160 5.28 3.09 -3.85
C GLN A 160 4.78 1.85 -3.08
N ALA A 161 4.05 2.05 -1.97
CA ALA A 161 3.40 0.98 -1.22
C ALA A 161 2.27 0.27 -1.99
N GLU A 162 1.72 0.93 -3.02
CA GLU A 162 0.63 0.42 -3.85
C GLU A 162 1.14 -0.29 -5.12
N LEU A 163 2.36 0.03 -5.57
CA LEU A 163 3.15 -0.79 -6.49
C LEU A 163 3.70 -2.02 -5.75
N LYS A 164 2.82 -2.99 -5.49
CA LYS A 164 3.19 -4.22 -4.80
C LYS A 164 4.16 -5.03 -5.66
N SER A 165 5.44 -5.01 -5.29
CA SER A 165 6.40 -5.96 -5.83
C SER A 165 6.30 -7.26 -5.05
N THR A 166 6.32 -8.39 -5.74
CA THR A 166 6.39 -9.72 -5.13
C THR A 166 7.50 -10.54 -5.78
N THR A 167 7.79 -11.71 -5.22
CA THR A 167 8.81 -12.63 -5.72
C THR A 167 8.20 -13.99 -5.94
N GLY A 168 8.32 -14.49 -7.17
CA GLY A 168 8.02 -15.89 -7.50
C GLY A 168 9.30 -16.63 -7.85
N SER A 169 9.24 -17.95 -7.80
CA SER A 169 10.35 -18.81 -8.23
C SER A 169 9.87 -20.03 -9.01
N VAL A 170 10.80 -20.56 -9.80
CA VAL A 170 10.73 -21.87 -10.46
C VAL A 170 11.98 -22.68 -10.15
N SER A 171 11.88 -24.00 -10.24
CA SER A 171 13.02 -24.90 -10.04
C SER A 171 13.05 -26.02 -11.06
N THR A 172 14.21 -26.67 -11.20
CA THR A 172 14.36 -27.95 -11.90
C THR A 172 15.50 -28.77 -11.31
N GLN A 173 15.40 -30.10 -11.43
CA GLN A 173 16.44 -31.06 -11.08
C GLN A 173 17.06 -31.72 -12.34
N LEU A 174 16.68 -31.27 -13.54
CA LEU A 174 17.12 -31.90 -14.78
C LEU A 174 18.52 -31.45 -15.20
N ALA A 175 19.36 -32.43 -15.55
CA ALA A 175 20.68 -32.19 -16.14
C ALA A 175 20.62 -31.65 -17.58
N VAL A 176 19.47 -31.82 -18.23
CA VAL A 176 19.16 -31.28 -19.56
C VAL A 176 18.31 -30.04 -19.38
N GLY A 177 18.61 -28.97 -20.12
CA GLY A 177 17.87 -27.70 -20.04
C GLY A 177 16.38 -27.87 -20.31
N THR A 178 15.55 -27.57 -19.31
CA THR A 178 14.08 -27.56 -19.37
C THR A 178 13.54 -26.13 -19.46
N GLU A 179 12.41 -25.96 -20.13
CA GLU A 179 11.73 -24.66 -20.26
C GLU A 179 10.72 -24.48 -19.12
N LEU A 180 10.83 -23.37 -18.40
CA LEU A 180 9.95 -23.01 -17.28
C LEU A 180 9.38 -21.62 -17.49
N THR A 181 8.10 -21.42 -17.20
CA THR A 181 7.46 -20.09 -17.22
C THR A 181 7.88 -19.31 -15.99
N LEU A 182 8.51 -18.15 -16.17
CA LEU A 182 8.88 -17.30 -15.05
C LEU A 182 7.63 -16.59 -14.46
N PRO A 183 7.57 -16.41 -13.13
CA PRO A 183 6.54 -15.61 -12.48
C PRO A 183 6.59 -14.13 -12.88
N GLY A 184 5.43 -13.47 -12.93
CA GLY A 184 5.29 -12.05 -13.29
C GLY A 184 5.07 -11.77 -14.78
N GLY A 185 5.25 -12.77 -15.65
CA GLY A 185 5.00 -12.63 -17.08
C GLY A 185 5.84 -11.53 -17.72
N GLU A 186 5.22 -10.63 -18.49
CA GLU A 186 5.90 -9.51 -19.18
C GLU A 186 6.52 -8.47 -18.23
N TYR A 187 6.08 -8.41 -16.98
CA TYR A 187 6.54 -7.42 -16.02
C TYR A 187 7.40 -8.09 -14.99
N GLY A 188 8.72 -7.91 -15.05
CA GLY A 188 9.59 -8.37 -13.99
C GLY A 188 10.98 -7.80 -14.07
N PHE A 189 11.64 -7.76 -12.92
CA PHE A 189 13.04 -7.37 -12.82
C PHE A 189 13.95 -8.52 -13.28
N HIS A 190 15.25 -8.27 -13.31
CA HIS A 190 16.23 -9.27 -13.75
C HIS A 190 16.12 -10.57 -12.92
N PRO A 191 16.05 -11.76 -13.56
CA PRO A 191 15.98 -13.02 -12.84
C PRO A 191 17.29 -13.27 -12.06
N GLN A 192 17.17 -13.94 -10.92
CA GLN A 192 18.30 -14.37 -10.10
C GLN A 192 18.33 -15.89 -10.03
N PHE A 193 19.52 -16.46 -10.02
CA PHE A 193 19.73 -17.90 -10.15
C PHE A 193 20.53 -18.43 -8.96
N LYS A 194 20.22 -19.65 -8.53
CA LYS A 194 21.03 -20.39 -7.56
C LYS A 194 20.90 -21.90 -7.75
N THR A 195 21.75 -22.64 -7.06
CA THR A 195 21.63 -24.08 -6.84
C THR A 195 21.48 -24.34 -5.34
N ASN A 196 20.92 -25.49 -4.95
CA ASN A 196 20.94 -25.92 -3.54
C ASN A 196 22.31 -26.48 -3.08
N ASN A 197 23.33 -26.43 -3.93
CA ASN A 197 24.66 -26.96 -3.62
C ASN A 197 25.77 -26.07 -4.21
N ALA A 198 26.70 -25.64 -3.36
CA ALA A 198 27.79 -24.74 -3.73
C ALA A 198 28.80 -25.34 -4.74
N SER A 199 28.81 -26.67 -4.92
CA SER A 199 29.63 -27.37 -5.91
C SER A 199 28.92 -27.60 -7.25
N ALA A 200 27.65 -27.23 -7.37
CA ALA A 200 26.87 -27.36 -8.60
C ALA A 200 26.83 -26.04 -9.39
N VAL A 201 26.77 -26.15 -10.72
CA VAL A 201 26.60 -24.99 -11.61
C VAL A 201 25.17 -25.00 -12.16
N ALA A 202 24.45 -23.89 -11.99
CA ALA A 202 23.20 -23.64 -12.72
C ALA A 202 23.53 -23.06 -14.09
N TYR A 203 23.01 -23.68 -15.14
CA TYR A 203 23.07 -23.13 -16.48
C TYR A 203 21.77 -22.40 -16.77
N TRP A 204 21.90 -21.16 -17.23
CA TRP A 204 20.79 -20.33 -17.68
C TRP A 204 21.16 -19.73 -19.03
N GLY A 205 20.20 -19.62 -19.92
CA GLY A 205 20.45 -19.01 -21.22
C GLY A 205 19.29 -19.17 -22.18
N TRP A 206 19.37 -18.42 -23.28
CA TRP A 206 18.49 -18.54 -24.44
C TRP A 206 19.29 -19.22 -25.55
N ASP A 207 19.32 -20.55 -25.56
CA ASP A 207 20.16 -21.28 -26.52
C ASP A 207 19.48 -21.33 -27.91
N ALA A 208 19.90 -20.42 -28.78
CA ALA A 208 19.49 -20.38 -30.19
C ALA A 208 20.13 -21.50 -31.04
N THR A 209 21.15 -22.18 -30.52
CA THR A 209 22.00 -23.15 -31.26
C THR A 209 21.69 -24.61 -30.95
N ALA A 210 21.22 -24.94 -29.74
CA ALA A 210 20.84 -26.31 -29.37
C ALA A 210 19.35 -26.59 -29.54
N GLY A 211 18.79 -26.45 -30.76
CA GLY A 211 17.50 -27.06 -31.17
C GLY A 211 16.22 -26.79 -30.33
N LEU A 212 16.32 -26.09 -29.21
CA LEU A 212 15.34 -26.06 -28.13
C LEU A 212 14.93 -24.62 -27.76
N GLY A 213 15.77 -23.60 -27.98
CA GLY A 213 15.30 -22.20 -28.06
C GLY A 213 14.35 -21.94 -29.25
N LYS A 214 14.14 -22.95 -30.12
CA LYS A 214 13.05 -23.00 -31.09
C LYS A 214 11.69 -23.22 -30.43
N TRP A 215 11.57 -23.87 -29.27
CA TRP A 215 10.30 -24.43 -28.79
C TRP A 215 9.33 -23.39 -28.24
N GLY A 216 9.78 -22.37 -27.49
CA GLY A 216 8.88 -21.29 -27.05
C GLY A 216 8.07 -20.65 -28.21
N ALA A 217 8.73 -20.26 -29.30
CA ALA A 217 8.07 -19.70 -30.49
C ALA A 217 7.45 -20.78 -31.42
N TYR A 218 7.98 -22.01 -31.43
CA TYR A 218 7.48 -23.09 -32.29
C TYR A 218 6.23 -23.79 -31.71
N VAL A 219 6.11 -23.89 -30.39
CA VAL A 219 5.00 -24.56 -29.67
C VAL A 219 3.84 -23.59 -29.40
N LEU A 220 4.14 -22.34 -29.08
CA LEU A 220 3.14 -21.35 -28.66
C LEU A 220 2.91 -20.25 -29.73
N GLY A 221 3.58 -20.33 -30.87
CA GLY A 221 3.31 -19.52 -32.07
C GLY A 221 4.07 -18.19 -32.14
N THR A 222 3.50 -17.20 -32.84
CA THR A 222 4.10 -15.88 -33.10
C THR A 222 3.91 -14.87 -31.95
N THR A 223 4.02 -15.33 -30.71
CA THR A 223 3.77 -14.51 -29.50
C THR A 223 5.01 -14.42 -28.61
N TYR A 224 5.05 -13.43 -27.73
CA TYR A 224 6.10 -13.27 -26.73
C TYR A 224 5.79 -14.13 -25.51
N LEU A 225 6.83 -14.67 -24.89
CA LEU A 225 6.72 -15.50 -23.68
C LEU A 225 7.83 -15.14 -22.71
N THR A 226 7.50 -15.11 -21.42
CA THR A 226 8.50 -14.97 -20.36
C THR A 226 8.87 -16.35 -19.82
N THR A 227 9.85 -16.98 -20.46
CA THR A 227 10.38 -18.29 -20.06
C THR A 227 11.86 -18.23 -19.75
N VAL A 228 12.31 -19.19 -18.94
CA VAL A 228 13.73 -19.46 -18.71
C VAL A 228 14.02 -20.91 -19.07
N ARG A 229 15.18 -21.14 -19.70
CA ARG A 229 15.75 -22.47 -19.79
C ARG A 229 16.71 -22.68 -18.63
N LEU A 230 16.39 -23.65 -17.77
CA LEU A 230 17.14 -23.94 -16.56
C LEU A 230 17.64 -25.39 -16.61
N SER A 231 18.88 -25.61 -16.20
CA SER A 231 19.40 -26.94 -15.86
C SER A 231 20.46 -26.85 -14.79
N VAL A 232 20.78 -28.02 -14.25
CA VAL A 232 21.84 -28.21 -13.28
C VAL A 232 22.91 -29.15 -13.85
N SER A 233 24.15 -29.08 -13.37
CA SER A 233 25.23 -29.95 -13.82
C SER A 233 25.04 -31.44 -13.46
N ASP A 234 24.23 -31.75 -12.44
CA ASP A 234 24.00 -33.09 -11.93
C ASP A 234 22.56 -33.19 -11.40
N ALA A 235 21.85 -34.25 -11.79
CA ALA A 235 20.46 -34.49 -11.41
C ALA A 235 20.26 -34.82 -9.92
N ALA A 236 21.32 -34.85 -9.11
CA ALA A 236 21.21 -34.88 -7.65
C ALA A 236 20.92 -33.50 -7.03
N TYR A 237 21.06 -32.40 -7.79
CA TYR A 237 20.92 -31.03 -7.30
C TYR A 237 19.74 -30.32 -7.94
N ILE A 238 19.27 -29.26 -7.29
CA ILE A 238 18.14 -28.46 -7.79
C ILE A 238 18.66 -27.07 -8.12
N ALA A 239 18.38 -26.62 -9.35
CA ALA A 239 18.57 -25.25 -9.78
C ALA A 239 17.26 -24.47 -9.55
N TYR A 240 17.40 -23.21 -9.14
CA TYR A 240 16.28 -22.28 -8.92
C TYR A 240 16.49 -21.02 -9.73
N ALA A 241 15.40 -20.50 -10.28
CA ALA A 241 15.33 -19.16 -10.81
C ALA A 241 14.22 -18.40 -10.07
N GLN A 242 14.52 -17.21 -9.56
CA GLN A 242 13.54 -16.32 -8.94
C GLN A 242 13.47 -15.01 -9.70
N GLN A 243 12.27 -14.41 -9.68
CA GLN A 243 12.04 -13.11 -10.29
C GLN A 243 11.22 -12.26 -9.33
N ARG A 244 11.70 -11.04 -9.07
CA ARG A 244 10.87 -9.99 -8.48
C ARG A 244 10.06 -9.34 -9.59
N TYR A 245 8.80 -9.04 -9.36
CA TYR A 245 7.93 -8.44 -10.36
C TYR A 245 6.83 -7.58 -9.75
N ILE A 246 6.16 -6.78 -10.58
CA ILE A 246 4.99 -6.02 -10.18
C ILE A 246 3.78 -6.94 -10.23
N GLN A 247 3.17 -7.15 -9.08
CA GLN A 247 2.11 -8.10 -8.89
C GLN A 247 0.83 -7.63 -9.59
N ALA A 248 0.37 -8.37 -10.61
CA ALA A 248 -0.83 -8.04 -11.36
C ALA A 248 -2.10 -8.61 -10.70
N SER A 249 -1.96 -9.74 -9.98
CA SER A 249 -3.00 -10.43 -9.21
C SER A 249 -2.44 -10.90 -7.87
N GLY A 250 -3.29 -11.18 -6.89
CA GLY A 250 -2.78 -11.57 -5.56
C GLY A 250 -3.76 -12.25 -4.65
N GLU A 251 -4.91 -12.59 -5.22
CA GLU A 251 -6.03 -13.14 -4.48
C GLU A 251 -5.82 -14.61 -4.11
N VAL A 252 -4.89 -15.31 -4.80
CA VAL A 252 -4.59 -16.74 -4.60
C VAL A 252 -3.07 -16.96 -4.72
N HIS A 253 -2.45 -17.64 -3.74
CA HIS A 253 -1.06 -18.07 -3.87
C HIS A 253 -0.98 -19.43 -4.54
N TRP A 254 -0.38 -19.50 -5.72
CA TRP A 254 -0.32 -20.71 -6.52
C TRP A 254 0.99 -21.43 -6.30
N ILE A 255 0.92 -22.73 -6.00
CA ILE A 255 2.07 -23.62 -6.03
C ILE A 255 1.74 -24.78 -6.98
N TYR A 256 2.54 -24.94 -8.03
CA TYR A 256 2.44 -26.08 -8.95
C TYR A 256 3.64 -26.99 -8.76
N ILE A 257 3.39 -28.29 -8.71
CA ILE A 257 4.41 -29.33 -8.60
C ILE A 257 4.17 -30.32 -9.73
N LEU A 258 5.17 -30.50 -10.60
CA LEU A 258 5.16 -31.57 -11.59
C LEU A 258 5.64 -32.86 -10.91
N ARG A 259 4.89 -33.94 -11.12
CA ARG A 259 5.12 -35.21 -10.44
C ARG A 259 5.04 -36.36 -11.41
N ASP A 260 5.96 -37.32 -11.27
CA ASP A 260 5.89 -38.56 -12.04
C ASP A 260 4.67 -39.37 -11.59
N LYS A 261 3.86 -39.79 -12.58
CA LYS A 261 2.55 -40.39 -12.32
C LYS A 261 2.65 -41.80 -11.72
N LEU A 262 3.75 -42.51 -11.96
CA LEU A 262 3.96 -43.89 -11.52
C LEU A 262 4.57 -43.94 -10.12
N THR A 263 5.67 -43.22 -9.92
CA THR A 263 6.46 -43.20 -8.68
C THR A 263 5.88 -42.27 -7.63
N LYS A 264 5.05 -41.30 -8.05
CA LYS A 264 4.53 -40.22 -7.20
C LYS A 264 5.61 -39.34 -6.59
N ILE A 265 6.79 -39.30 -7.20
CA ILE A 265 7.92 -38.46 -6.77
C ILE A 265 7.89 -37.15 -7.58
N PRO A 266 8.00 -35.97 -6.95
CA PRO A 266 8.17 -34.71 -7.67
C PRO A 266 9.38 -34.75 -8.60
N THR A 267 9.26 -34.21 -9.82
CA THR A 267 10.35 -34.22 -10.80
C THR A 267 11.44 -33.18 -10.52
N GLY A 268 11.22 -32.32 -9.52
CA GLY A 268 12.02 -31.13 -9.24
C GLY A 268 11.52 -29.87 -9.97
N ASP A 269 10.62 -30.05 -10.96
CA ASP A 269 9.98 -28.93 -11.66
C ASP A 269 8.82 -28.40 -10.82
N MET A 270 9.01 -27.22 -10.26
CA MET A 270 8.03 -26.57 -9.38
C MET A 270 7.92 -25.09 -9.73
N TYR A 271 6.78 -24.50 -9.34
CA TYR A 271 6.49 -23.09 -9.50
C TYR A 271 5.76 -22.59 -8.26
N GLN A 272 6.13 -21.42 -7.76
CA GLN A 272 5.34 -20.72 -6.75
C GLN A 272 5.23 -19.23 -7.08
N SER A 273 4.03 -18.69 -6.91
CA SER A 273 3.75 -17.29 -7.19
C SER A 273 2.35 -16.90 -6.70
N PRO A 274 2.14 -15.67 -6.19
CA PRO A 274 0.80 -15.13 -6.01
C PRO A 274 0.05 -14.82 -7.32
N ASP A 275 0.75 -14.82 -8.45
CA ASP A 275 0.16 -14.72 -9.79
C ASP A 275 0.00 -16.10 -10.43
N HIS A 276 -1.14 -16.30 -11.10
CA HIS A 276 -1.34 -17.48 -11.94
C HIS A 276 -0.36 -17.48 -13.14
N PRO A 277 0.13 -18.63 -13.63
CA PRO A 277 1.09 -18.69 -14.75
C PRO A 277 0.67 -17.97 -16.02
N CYS A 278 -0.63 -17.84 -16.28
CA CYS A 278 -1.14 -17.13 -17.46
C CYS A 278 -0.97 -15.61 -17.41
N MET A 279 -0.72 -15.03 -16.23
CA MET A 279 -0.57 -13.58 -16.07
C MET A 279 0.66 -13.09 -16.83
N GLY A 280 0.47 -12.16 -17.76
CA GLY A 280 1.52 -11.69 -18.65
C GLY A 280 2.02 -12.74 -19.66
N ASN A 281 1.30 -13.87 -19.80
CA ASN A 281 1.53 -14.87 -20.85
C ASN A 281 0.25 -15.04 -21.68
N GLY A 282 -0.25 -13.92 -22.21
CA GLY A 282 -1.48 -13.86 -23.00
C GLY A 282 -2.79 -13.90 -22.19
N ASN A 283 -2.74 -13.90 -20.85
CA ASN A 283 -3.87 -13.68 -19.95
C ASN A 283 -5.06 -14.64 -20.17
N LYS A 284 -4.78 -15.83 -20.70
CA LYS A 284 -5.77 -16.84 -21.07
C LYS A 284 -5.51 -18.13 -20.29
N PRO A 285 -6.15 -18.35 -19.12
CA PRO A 285 -5.87 -19.51 -18.29
C PRO A 285 -6.23 -20.85 -18.94
N LYS A 286 -7.12 -20.86 -19.93
CA LYS A 286 -7.39 -22.06 -20.74
C LYS A 286 -6.23 -22.44 -21.68
N LEU A 287 -5.42 -21.46 -22.09
CA LEU A 287 -4.27 -21.68 -22.99
C LEU A 287 -2.96 -21.86 -22.20
N CYS A 288 -2.82 -21.18 -21.06
CA CYS A 288 -1.73 -21.36 -20.10
C CYS A 288 -2.29 -21.80 -18.73
N PRO A 289 -2.70 -23.07 -18.59
CA PRO A 289 -3.29 -23.58 -17.34
C PRO A 289 -2.26 -23.91 -16.25
N HIS A 290 -0.99 -24.11 -16.61
CA HIS A 290 0.12 -24.43 -15.71
C HIS A 290 1.45 -23.94 -16.27
N PRO A 291 2.53 -23.87 -15.46
CA PRO A 291 3.80 -23.27 -15.83
C PRO A 291 4.80 -24.26 -16.48
N PHE A 292 4.33 -25.41 -16.95
CA PHE A 292 5.19 -26.53 -17.42
C PHE A 292 4.97 -26.83 -18.92
N PRO A 293 5.59 -26.10 -19.86
CA PRO A 293 5.42 -26.33 -21.29
C PRO A 293 5.73 -27.78 -21.74
N GLY A 294 6.67 -28.45 -21.07
CA GLY A 294 7.06 -29.84 -21.34
C GLY A 294 6.16 -30.92 -20.72
N TYR A 295 5.01 -30.57 -20.14
CA TYR A 295 4.11 -31.53 -19.50
C TYR A 295 3.59 -32.60 -20.48
N ASP A 296 3.78 -33.86 -20.10
CA ASP A 296 3.15 -35.01 -20.76
C ASP A 296 2.20 -35.73 -19.80
N SER A 297 0.90 -35.65 -20.09
CA SER A 297 -0.20 -36.26 -19.30
C SER A 297 -0.14 -37.78 -19.14
N LYS A 298 0.64 -38.48 -19.98
CA LYS A 298 0.81 -39.94 -19.90
C LYS A 298 1.78 -40.33 -18.79
N THR A 299 2.84 -39.56 -18.64
CA THR A 299 3.97 -39.85 -17.75
C THR A 299 3.93 -39.02 -16.46
N ASN A 300 3.34 -37.83 -16.52
CA ASN A 300 3.30 -36.88 -15.43
C ASN A 300 1.87 -36.59 -14.99
N GLU A 301 1.76 -36.07 -13.77
CA GLU A 301 0.57 -35.39 -13.25
C GLU A 301 0.98 -34.06 -12.61
N ILE A 302 0.05 -33.10 -12.60
CA ILE A 302 0.27 -31.79 -12.01
C ILE A 302 -0.51 -31.72 -10.71
N VAL A 303 0.19 -31.41 -9.64
CA VAL A 303 -0.40 -31.16 -8.33
C VAL A 303 -0.39 -29.65 -8.08
N VAL A 304 -1.56 -29.11 -7.79
CA VAL A 304 -1.76 -27.71 -7.42
C VAL A 304 -2.03 -27.64 -5.92
N ILE A 305 -1.25 -26.81 -5.23
CA ILE A 305 -1.48 -26.47 -3.83
C ILE A 305 -2.00 -25.04 -3.79
N ASN A 306 -3.10 -24.85 -3.06
CA ASN A 306 -3.68 -23.55 -2.74
C ASN A 306 -3.59 -23.32 -1.23
N PRO A 307 -2.41 -22.95 -0.71
CA PRO A 307 -2.23 -22.70 0.71
C PRO A 307 -3.02 -21.48 1.17
N THR A 308 -3.44 -21.47 2.44
CA THR A 308 -4.01 -20.26 3.06
C THR A 308 -2.93 -19.18 3.23
N PRO A 309 -3.31 -17.90 3.38
CA PRO A 309 -2.35 -16.83 3.68
C PRO A 309 -1.47 -17.12 4.90
N GLU A 310 -2.02 -17.77 5.93
CA GLU A 310 -1.29 -18.16 7.14
C GLU A 310 -0.25 -19.24 6.86
N GLU A 311 -0.58 -20.25 6.04
CA GLU A 311 0.35 -21.29 5.61
C GLU A 311 1.48 -20.68 4.76
N VAL A 312 1.16 -19.75 3.86
CA VAL A 312 2.17 -19.00 3.08
C VAL A 312 3.10 -18.22 4.01
N LEU A 313 2.54 -17.52 5.00
CA LEU A 313 3.34 -16.75 5.96
C LEU A 313 4.24 -17.65 6.81
N GLU A 314 3.76 -18.84 7.20
CA GLU A 314 4.57 -19.85 7.90
C GLU A 314 5.75 -20.31 7.04
N MET A 315 5.50 -20.65 5.77
CA MET A 315 6.55 -21.05 4.83
C MET A 315 7.54 -19.90 4.57
N GLN A 316 7.05 -18.66 4.43
CA GLN A 316 7.90 -17.47 4.26
C GLN A 316 8.80 -17.23 5.48
N ARG A 317 8.29 -17.41 6.70
CA ARG A 317 9.12 -17.29 7.91
C ARG A 317 10.24 -18.33 7.95
N ALA A 318 10.02 -19.52 7.37
CA ALA A 318 11.04 -20.56 7.29
C ALA A 318 12.10 -20.31 6.20
N THR A 319 11.94 -19.27 5.36
CA THR A 319 12.96 -18.84 4.39
C THR A 319 14.13 -18.10 5.05
N VAL A 320 13.89 -17.48 6.21
CA VAL A 320 14.88 -16.69 6.93
C VAL A 320 15.79 -17.62 7.73
N GLU A 321 17.06 -17.66 7.35
CA GLU A 321 18.09 -18.35 8.13
C GLU A 321 18.47 -17.50 9.35
N LYS A 322 18.55 -18.16 10.51
CA LYS A 322 18.82 -17.47 11.79
C LYS A 322 20.29 -17.18 12.03
N THR A 323 21.17 -17.75 11.21
CA THR A 323 22.61 -17.68 11.36
C THR A 323 23.22 -16.98 10.15
N ASP A 324 24.17 -16.09 10.40
CA ASP A 324 24.78 -15.26 9.34
C ASP A 324 25.71 -16.05 8.40
N ASP A 325 26.00 -17.32 8.72
CA ASP A 325 26.85 -18.21 7.91
C ASP A 325 26.12 -18.87 6.74
N LYS A 326 24.78 -18.71 6.64
CA LYS A 326 23.97 -19.27 5.58
C LYS A 326 23.10 -18.22 4.91
N PRO A 327 23.02 -18.22 3.57
CA PRO A 327 22.07 -17.35 2.88
C PRO A 327 20.65 -17.81 3.17
N ASN A 328 19.71 -16.87 3.18
CA ASN A 328 18.27 -17.17 3.24
C ASN A 328 17.88 -18.12 2.11
N ARG A 329 16.99 -19.06 2.42
CA ARG A 329 16.39 -19.97 1.45
C ARG A 329 15.32 -19.23 0.64
N ASP A 330 14.95 -19.78 -0.51
CA ASP A 330 13.76 -19.28 -1.23
C ASP A 330 12.54 -20.13 -0.85
N LEU A 331 11.34 -19.64 -1.16
CA LEU A 331 10.11 -20.32 -0.77
C LEU A 331 9.97 -21.71 -1.39
N LEU A 332 10.37 -21.91 -2.66
CA LEU A 332 10.35 -23.24 -3.28
C LEU A 332 11.35 -24.17 -2.61
N GLN A 333 12.54 -23.69 -2.26
CA GLN A 333 13.51 -24.50 -1.52
C GLN A 333 12.92 -24.96 -0.17
N VAL A 334 12.27 -24.06 0.58
CA VAL A 334 11.56 -24.43 1.82
C VAL A 334 10.50 -25.49 1.55
N ILE A 335 9.67 -25.32 0.52
CA ILE A 335 8.63 -26.30 0.16
C ILE A 335 9.27 -27.66 -0.19
N ALA A 336 10.29 -27.67 -1.05
CA ALA A 336 10.94 -28.88 -1.51
C ALA A 336 11.65 -29.64 -0.38
N GLU A 337 12.32 -28.93 0.53
CA GLU A 337 13.10 -29.52 1.62
C GLU A 337 12.23 -29.91 2.81
N ASP A 338 11.34 -29.01 3.26
CA ASP A 338 10.68 -29.12 4.56
C ASP A 338 9.25 -29.68 4.47
N TYR A 339 8.64 -29.70 3.28
CA TYR A 339 7.25 -30.11 3.08
C TYR A 339 7.10 -31.26 2.08
N GLU A 340 6.03 -32.03 2.23
CA GLU A 340 5.62 -33.08 1.31
C GLU A 340 4.13 -32.92 0.97
N ILE A 341 3.73 -33.48 -0.17
CA ILE A 341 2.33 -33.47 -0.62
C ILE A 341 1.53 -34.37 0.33
N ASP A 342 0.45 -33.84 0.89
CA ASP A 342 -0.45 -34.63 1.71
C ASP A 342 -1.47 -35.38 0.86
N GLU A 343 -1.13 -36.62 0.49
CA GLU A 343 -1.95 -37.47 -0.38
C GLU A 343 -3.38 -37.68 0.12
N ALA A 344 -3.59 -37.60 1.44
CA ALA A 344 -4.89 -37.80 2.08
C ALA A 344 -5.87 -36.64 1.89
N THR A 345 -5.37 -35.46 1.47
CA THR A 345 -6.18 -34.26 1.32
C THR A 345 -6.71 -34.15 -0.10
N GLU A 346 -7.91 -33.58 -0.26
CA GLU A 346 -8.50 -33.22 -1.57
C GLU A 346 -9.25 -31.89 -1.41
N PRO A 347 -8.55 -30.78 -1.14
CA PRO A 347 -9.19 -29.49 -0.99
C PRO A 347 -9.85 -29.06 -2.31
N ALA A 348 -10.86 -28.20 -2.20
CA ALA A 348 -11.53 -27.64 -3.37
C ALA A 348 -10.59 -26.74 -4.17
N TRP A 349 -10.77 -26.71 -5.50
CA TRP A 349 -10.11 -25.74 -6.36
C TRP A 349 -10.48 -24.30 -5.92
N PRO A 350 -9.55 -23.34 -5.99
CA PRO A 350 -9.84 -21.94 -5.65
C PRO A 350 -11.02 -21.40 -6.47
N ASP A 351 -12.08 -20.97 -5.78
CA ASP A 351 -13.28 -20.36 -6.40
C ASP A 351 -13.28 -18.82 -6.32
N VAL A 352 -12.13 -18.23 -5.96
CA VAL A 352 -11.96 -16.79 -5.82
C VAL A 352 -11.70 -16.18 -7.21
N PRO A 353 -12.45 -15.14 -7.63
CA PRO A 353 -12.12 -14.39 -8.84
C PRO A 353 -10.75 -13.71 -8.72
N VAL A 354 -9.83 -14.04 -9.62
CA VAL A 354 -8.49 -13.43 -9.69
C VAL A 354 -8.42 -12.42 -10.84
N THR A 355 -7.55 -11.44 -10.70
CA THR A 355 -7.33 -10.42 -11.74
C THR A 355 -6.49 -11.00 -12.88
N VAL A 356 -7.05 -11.14 -14.09
CA VAL A 356 -6.36 -11.74 -15.25
C VAL A 356 -5.77 -10.75 -16.25
N GLY A 357 -6.01 -9.45 -16.06
CA GLY A 357 -5.46 -8.42 -16.93
C GLY A 357 -6.37 -7.22 -17.04
N LEU A 358 -6.14 -6.43 -18.09
CA LEU A 358 -6.89 -5.23 -18.42
C LEU A 358 -7.79 -5.48 -19.64
N PRO A 359 -8.91 -4.74 -19.79
CA PRO A 359 -9.77 -4.82 -20.97
C PRO A 359 -9.02 -4.42 -22.24
N GLU A 360 -9.42 -4.91 -23.41
CA GLU A 360 -8.71 -4.64 -24.68
C GLU A 360 -8.63 -3.14 -25.00
N ASP A 361 -9.65 -2.36 -24.61
CA ASP A 361 -9.72 -0.91 -24.79
C ASP A 361 -9.01 -0.12 -23.67
N TRP A 362 -8.23 -0.77 -22.79
CA TRP A 362 -7.66 -0.11 -21.60
C TRP A 362 -6.83 1.12 -21.94
N ASN A 363 -6.09 1.08 -23.04
CA ASN A 363 -5.20 2.17 -23.44
C ASN A 363 -6.00 3.38 -23.95
N GLU A 364 -7.07 3.14 -24.70
CA GLU A 364 -8.02 4.17 -25.14
C GLU A 364 -8.78 4.74 -23.94
N ALA A 365 -9.31 3.89 -23.07
CA ALA A 365 -9.96 4.30 -21.84
C ALA A 365 -9.04 5.17 -20.97
N TRP A 366 -7.76 4.80 -20.84
CA TRP A 366 -6.76 5.59 -20.12
C TRP A 366 -6.52 6.97 -20.77
N LEU A 367 -6.36 7.02 -22.09
CA LEU A 367 -6.19 8.28 -22.84
C LEU A 367 -7.41 9.21 -22.71
N GLU A 368 -8.61 8.62 -22.71
CA GLU A 368 -9.89 9.32 -22.52
C GLU A 368 -10.18 9.67 -21.05
N ARG A 369 -9.27 9.33 -20.12
CA ARG A 369 -9.44 9.49 -18.67
C ARG A 369 -10.69 8.77 -18.14
N ARG A 370 -11.13 7.72 -18.83
CA ARG A 370 -12.12 6.78 -18.32
C ARG A 370 -11.46 5.83 -17.32
N ARG A 371 -12.24 5.41 -16.33
CA ARG A 371 -11.80 4.44 -15.34
C ARG A 371 -11.61 3.06 -15.98
N VAL A 372 -10.39 2.53 -15.90
CA VAL A 372 -10.07 1.17 -16.35
C VAL A 372 -10.36 0.19 -15.22
N ARG A 373 -11.21 -0.81 -15.47
CA ARG A 373 -11.51 -1.87 -14.50
C ARG A 373 -10.76 -3.14 -14.89
N PRO A 374 -9.95 -3.74 -14.01
CA PRO A 374 -9.30 -5.01 -14.29
C PRO A 374 -10.34 -6.11 -14.58
N ILE A 375 -10.00 -7.02 -15.50
CA ILE A 375 -10.81 -8.22 -15.75
C ILE A 375 -10.56 -9.18 -14.60
N LYS A 376 -11.61 -9.55 -13.89
CA LYS A 376 -11.58 -10.62 -12.89
C LYS A 376 -12.28 -11.86 -13.41
N MET A 377 -11.68 -13.03 -13.21
CA MET A 377 -12.30 -14.30 -13.54
C MET A 377 -11.93 -15.39 -12.55
N LYS A 378 -12.83 -16.36 -12.39
CA LYS A 378 -12.52 -17.61 -11.71
C LYS A 378 -11.69 -18.47 -12.66
N ILE A 379 -10.49 -18.88 -12.23
CA ILE A 379 -9.66 -19.79 -13.01
C ILE A 379 -10.34 -21.16 -13.01
N PRO A 380 -10.73 -21.72 -14.16
CA PRO A 380 -11.32 -23.06 -14.19
C PRO A 380 -10.24 -24.10 -13.86
N GLN A 381 -10.58 -25.12 -13.08
CA GLN A 381 -9.70 -26.27 -12.87
C GLN A 381 -9.47 -26.99 -14.21
N PRO A 382 -8.21 -27.12 -14.67
CA PRO A 382 -7.91 -27.89 -15.86
C PRO A 382 -8.13 -29.40 -15.64
N GLU A 383 -8.53 -30.11 -16.69
CA GLU A 383 -8.74 -31.55 -16.63
C GLU A 383 -7.45 -32.29 -16.25
N GLY A 384 -7.55 -33.23 -15.31
CA GLY A 384 -6.42 -34.06 -14.88
C GLY A 384 -5.47 -33.42 -13.87
N MET A 385 -5.70 -32.17 -13.43
CA MET A 385 -4.95 -31.58 -12.32
C MET A 385 -5.49 -32.03 -10.96
N LEU A 386 -4.58 -32.39 -10.07
CA LEU A 386 -4.88 -32.76 -8.69
C LEU A 386 -4.76 -31.53 -7.80
N VAL A 387 -5.67 -31.37 -6.85
CA VAL A 387 -5.58 -30.35 -5.80
C VAL A 387 -5.24 -31.06 -4.49
N LYS A 388 -4.14 -30.66 -3.85
CA LYS A 388 -3.64 -31.26 -2.61
C LYS A 388 -3.20 -30.17 -1.65
N SER A 389 -3.07 -30.50 -0.38
CA SER A 389 -2.40 -29.68 0.63
C SER A 389 -0.95 -30.12 0.81
N LEU A 390 -0.14 -29.26 1.44
CA LEU A 390 1.19 -29.63 1.91
C LEU A 390 1.14 -29.96 3.39
N LYS A 391 2.00 -30.87 3.82
CA LYS A 391 2.29 -31.10 5.25
C LYS A 391 3.79 -31.04 5.48
N LYS A 392 4.19 -30.62 6.67
CA LYS A 392 5.61 -30.66 7.06
C LYS A 392 6.09 -32.10 7.12
N LYS A 393 7.28 -32.36 6.57
CA LYS A 393 7.94 -33.65 6.75
C LYS A 393 8.20 -33.86 8.24
N LEU A 394 7.84 -35.03 8.74
CA LEU A 394 8.24 -35.46 10.08
C LEU A 394 9.76 -35.65 10.07
N GLY A 395 10.49 -34.65 10.55
CA GLY A 395 11.95 -34.66 10.50
C GLY A 395 12.54 -35.92 11.14
N LYS A 396 13.58 -36.50 10.52
CA LYS A 396 14.58 -37.24 11.29
C LYS A 396 15.07 -36.27 12.38
N ARG A 397 14.93 -36.65 13.65
CA ARG A 397 15.39 -35.83 14.77
C ARG A 397 16.86 -35.46 14.54
N LYS A 398 17.22 -34.23 14.90
CA LYS A 398 18.58 -33.67 14.90
C LYS A 398 19.60 -34.42 15.80
N GLU A 399 19.30 -35.63 16.25
CA GLU A 399 20.16 -36.42 17.15
C GLU A 399 21.03 -37.46 16.41
N ASP A 400 20.88 -37.61 15.08
CA ASP A 400 21.66 -38.59 14.28
C ASP A 400 22.67 -37.95 13.30
N LEU A 401 23.20 -36.76 13.60
CA LEU A 401 24.37 -36.18 12.89
C LEU A 401 25.44 -35.71 13.86
#